data_AF-A0AAU1H6F2-F1
#
_entry.id   AF-A0AAU1H6F2-F1
#
_cell.length_a   1.000
_cell.length_b   1.000
_cell.length_c   1.000
_cell.angle_alpha   90.00
_cell.angle_beta   90.00
_cell.angle_gamma   90.00
#
_symmetry.space_group_name_H-M   'P 1'
#
loop_
_entity.id
_entity.type
_entity.pdbx_description
1 polymer ?
#
loop_
_entity_poly.entity_id
_entity_poly.type
_entity_poly.pdbx_seq_one_letter_code
_entity_poly.pdbx_strand_id
1 'polypeptide(L)'
;MRSAPRAGLQDGLADLALRASFGEERSVHDRQTQFGVAVAAGLGEAEVAAVLDDPKAYTDEVRSDEREAVELGARGGPFVAPDRHHGVGGVQSADACTKALEQARANRSAAERRHRARRRRRGAGTGNEVEQRSVD
;
A
#
# COMPACT_ATOMS: atom_id res chain seq x y z
N MET A 1 -6.70 1.58 -7.01
CA MET A 1 -5.66 0.93 -7.84
C MET A 1 -4.90 2.04 -8.55
N ARG A 2 -3.72 2.45 -8.04
CA ARG A 2 -2.89 3.48 -8.69
C ARG A 2 -2.35 2.87 -9.99
N SER A 3 -2.59 3.51 -11.13
CA SER A 3 -2.14 3.05 -12.45
C SER A 3 -0.60 3.04 -12.52
N ALA A 4 0.00 2.01 -13.14
CA ALA A 4 1.46 1.81 -13.23
C ALA A 4 2.29 3.05 -13.68
N PRO A 5 1.83 3.93 -14.59
CA PRO A 5 2.57 5.14 -14.95
C PRO A 5 2.72 6.14 -13.79
N ARG A 6 1.72 6.19 -12.89
CA ARG A 6 1.77 7.05 -11.70
C ARG A 6 2.63 6.46 -10.58
N ALA A 7 2.79 5.14 -10.54
CA ALA A 7 3.71 4.50 -9.60
C ALA A 7 5.17 4.85 -9.92
N GLY A 8 5.56 4.81 -11.22
CA GLY A 8 6.92 5.16 -11.63
C GLY A 8 7.31 6.61 -11.33
N LEU A 9 6.38 7.55 -11.49
CA LEU A 9 6.61 8.96 -11.12
C LEU A 9 6.72 9.15 -9.60
N GLN A 10 5.94 8.40 -8.82
CA GLN A 10 5.98 8.46 -7.36
C GLN A 10 7.31 7.95 -6.82
N ASP A 11 7.79 6.81 -7.32
CA ASP A 11 9.08 6.23 -6.90
C ASP A 11 10.24 7.15 -7.28
N GLY A 12 10.25 7.67 -8.52
CA GLY A 12 11.26 8.63 -8.96
C GLY A 12 11.28 9.93 -8.15
N LEU A 13 10.10 10.45 -7.79
CA LEU A 13 9.98 11.63 -6.93
C LEU A 13 10.53 11.37 -5.52
N ALA A 14 10.18 10.22 -4.92
CA ALA A 14 10.65 9.84 -3.59
C ALA A 14 12.17 9.67 -3.55
N ASP A 15 12.76 9.00 -4.55
CA ASP A 15 14.20 8.80 -4.66
C ASP A 15 14.96 10.13 -4.79
N LEU A 16 14.46 11.05 -5.64
CA LEU A 16 15.08 12.37 -5.80
C LEU A 16 14.96 13.23 -4.53
N ALA A 17 13.85 13.15 -3.79
CA ALA A 17 13.67 13.86 -2.52
C ALA A 17 14.61 13.32 -1.42
N LEU A 18 14.75 11.98 -1.34
CA LEU A 18 15.69 11.33 -0.42
C LEU A 18 17.13 11.69 -0.77
N ARG A 19 17.49 11.69 -2.06
CA ARG A 19 18.81 12.13 -2.53
C ARG A 19 19.07 13.59 -2.17
N ALA A 20 18.12 14.49 -2.37
CA ALA A 20 18.26 15.89 -1.99
C ALA A 20 18.52 16.04 -0.48
N SER A 21 17.79 15.31 0.36
CA SER A 21 17.94 15.35 1.83
C SER A 21 19.25 14.72 2.32
N PHE A 22 19.48 13.47 1.96
CA PHE A 22 20.52 12.63 2.56
C PHE A 22 21.82 12.58 1.74
N GLY A 23 21.75 12.88 0.45
CA GLY A 23 22.91 12.86 -0.44
C GLY A 23 23.50 14.25 -0.74
N GLU A 24 22.71 15.31 -0.61
CA GLU A 24 23.07 16.66 -1.06
C GLU A 24 22.86 17.76 0.00
N GLU A 25 22.45 17.39 1.22
CA GLU A 25 22.20 18.30 2.37
C GLU A 25 21.18 19.43 2.07
N ARG A 26 20.30 19.24 1.09
CA ARG A 26 19.22 20.19 0.77
C ARG A 26 17.98 19.88 1.59
N SER A 27 17.32 20.92 2.12
CA SER A 27 16.09 20.76 2.89
C SER A 27 14.90 20.40 1.98
N VAL A 28 14.25 19.26 2.23
CA VAL A 28 12.97 18.91 1.58
C VAL A 28 11.77 19.74 2.07
N HIS A 29 11.97 20.62 3.06
CA HIS A 29 10.96 21.58 3.50
C HIS A 29 11.07 22.93 2.76
N ASP A 30 12.13 23.14 1.97
CA ASP A 30 12.30 24.33 1.16
C ASP A 30 11.51 24.22 -0.16
N ARG A 31 10.73 25.26 -0.49
CA ARG A 31 9.85 25.29 -1.67
C ARG A 31 10.65 25.18 -2.97
N GLN A 32 11.83 25.80 -3.06
CA GLN A 32 12.67 25.74 -4.26
C GLN A 32 13.19 24.31 -4.49
N THR A 33 13.61 23.64 -3.43
CA THR A 33 14.03 22.24 -3.45
C THR A 33 12.87 21.32 -3.86
N GLN A 34 11.68 21.50 -3.26
CA GLN A 34 10.47 20.73 -3.62
C GLN A 34 10.10 20.88 -5.09
N PHE A 35 10.10 22.12 -5.60
CA PHE A 35 9.81 22.41 -7.00
C PHE A 35 10.83 21.73 -7.94
N GLY A 36 12.13 21.94 -7.68
CA GLY A 36 13.18 21.38 -8.53
C GLY A 36 13.18 19.84 -8.56
N VAL A 37 12.97 19.21 -7.41
CA VAL A 37 12.86 17.75 -7.30
C VAL A 37 11.64 17.21 -8.07
N ALA A 38 10.48 17.87 -7.94
CA ALA A 38 9.26 17.46 -8.62
C ALA A 38 9.35 17.59 -10.15
N VAL A 39 9.91 18.69 -10.65
CA VAL A 39 10.12 18.89 -12.09
C VAL A 39 11.15 17.91 -12.64
N ALA A 40 12.24 17.65 -11.90
CA ALA A 40 13.24 16.65 -12.28
C ALA A 40 12.67 15.22 -12.33
N ALA A 41 11.64 14.92 -11.52
CA ALA A 41 10.91 13.66 -11.57
C ALA A 41 9.97 13.55 -12.78
N GLY A 42 9.81 14.61 -13.58
CA GLY A 42 8.96 14.65 -14.77
C GLY A 42 7.56 15.21 -14.55
N LEU A 43 7.29 15.86 -13.41
CA LEU A 43 6.03 16.56 -13.18
C LEU A 43 6.01 17.93 -13.88
N GLY A 44 4.83 18.37 -14.31
CA GLY A 44 4.68 19.65 -15.01
C GLY A 44 4.86 20.84 -14.06
N GLU A 45 5.68 21.81 -14.45
CA GLU A 45 6.01 23.00 -13.64
C GLU A 45 4.77 23.73 -13.09
N ALA A 46 3.76 23.96 -13.94
CA ALA A 46 2.54 24.66 -13.55
C ALA A 46 1.71 23.88 -12.51
N GLU A 47 1.63 22.56 -12.65
CA GLU A 47 0.93 21.69 -11.70
C GLU A 47 1.67 21.66 -10.35
N VAL A 48 2.99 21.52 -10.38
CA VAL A 48 3.83 21.55 -9.17
C VAL A 48 3.68 22.89 -8.45
N ALA A 49 3.76 24.01 -9.17
CA ALA A 49 3.59 25.33 -8.57
C ALA A 49 2.21 25.47 -7.93
N ALA A 50 1.13 25.06 -8.63
CA ALA A 50 -0.22 25.14 -8.11
C ALA A 50 -0.40 24.33 -6.81
N VAL A 51 0.20 23.13 -6.73
CA VAL A 51 0.16 22.29 -5.52
C VAL A 51 0.98 22.89 -4.39
N LEU A 52 2.19 23.40 -4.67
CA LEU A 52 3.05 24.01 -3.64
C LEU A 52 2.48 25.33 -3.09
N ASP A 53 1.65 26.02 -3.87
CA ASP A 53 1.01 27.27 -3.47
C ASP A 53 -0.37 27.06 -2.81
N ASP A 54 -0.92 25.85 -2.86
CA ASP A 54 -2.15 25.48 -2.16
C ASP A 54 -1.86 24.64 -0.91
N PRO A 55 -1.96 25.21 0.30
CA PRO A 55 -1.69 24.48 1.54
C PRO A 55 -2.68 23.36 1.83
N LYS A 56 -3.80 23.27 1.09
CA LYS A 56 -4.79 22.19 1.23
C LYS A 56 -4.58 21.06 0.23
N ALA A 57 -3.84 21.29 -0.85
CA ALA A 57 -3.61 20.28 -1.87
C ALA A 57 -2.97 19.04 -1.23
N TYR A 58 -3.57 17.87 -1.47
CA TYR A 58 -3.17 16.57 -0.93
C TYR A 58 -3.16 16.43 0.60
N THR A 59 -3.65 17.42 1.36
CA THR A 59 -3.60 17.38 2.82
C THR A 59 -4.41 16.20 3.37
N ASP A 60 -5.63 15.99 2.88
CA ASP A 60 -6.50 14.93 3.37
C ASP A 60 -5.98 13.54 3.01
N GLU A 61 -5.40 13.40 1.81
CA GLU A 61 -4.74 12.18 1.34
C GLU A 61 -3.51 11.84 2.19
N VAL A 62 -2.63 12.81 2.47
CA VAL A 62 -1.46 12.61 3.35
C VAL A 62 -1.91 12.21 4.75
N ARG A 63 -2.91 12.89 5.32
CA ARG A 63 -3.45 12.52 6.64
C ARG A 63 -4.15 11.16 6.63
N SER A 64 -4.71 10.74 5.51
CA SER A 64 -5.29 9.40 5.36
C SER A 64 -4.23 8.32 5.36
N ASP A 65 -3.15 8.51 4.59
CA ASP A 65 -2.02 7.56 4.54
C ASP A 65 -1.34 7.44 5.92
N GLU A 66 -1.18 8.54 6.65
CA GLU A 66 -0.66 8.55 8.04
C GLU A 66 -1.55 7.74 9.00
N ARG A 67 -2.87 7.97 8.97
CA ARG A 67 -3.83 7.24 9.83
C ARG A 67 -3.81 5.75 9.53
N GLU A 68 -3.84 5.39 8.25
CA GLU A 68 -3.77 4.00 7.81
C GLU A 68 -2.49 3.31 8.29
N ALA A 69 -1.33 3.99 8.21
CA ALA A 69 -0.08 3.45 8.72
C ALA A 69 -0.16 3.16 10.23
N VAL A 70 -0.72 4.08 11.01
CA VAL A 70 -0.91 3.89 12.46
C VAL A 70 -1.87 2.75 12.77
N GLU A 71 -2.99 2.64 12.06
CA GLU A 71 -3.95 1.54 12.19
C GLU A 71 -3.31 0.18 11.87
N LEU A 72 -2.36 0.14 10.94
CA LEU A 72 -1.57 -1.04 10.60
C LEU A 72 -0.42 -1.31 11.61
N GLY A 73 -0.23 -0.43 12.60
CA GLY A 73 0.74 -0.60 13.69
C GLY A 73 2.07 0.13 13.51
N ALA A 74 2.18 1.03 12.53
CA ALA A 74 3.38 1.84 12.36
C ALA A 74 3.55 2.81 13.55
N ARG A 75 4.78 2.93 14.04
CA ARG A 75 5.20 3.92 15.06
C ARG A 75 6.32 4.85 14.56
N GLY A 76 6.68 4.70 13.31
CA GLY A 76 7.81 5.34 12.64
C GLY A 76 8.11 4.62 11.33
N GLY A 77 8.85 5.28 10.44
CA GLY A 77 9.32 4.70 9.19
C GLY A 77 10.77 4.18 9.28
N PRO A 78 11.22 3.33 8.34
CA PRO A 78 10.40 2.69 7.30
C PRO A 78 9.49 1.59 7.88
N PHE A 79 8.37 1.31 7.23
CA PHE A 79 7.37 0.32 7.64
C PHE A 79 6.76 -0.37 6.42
N VAL A 80 6.62 -1.69 6.47
CA VAL A 80 6.02 -2.49 5.39
C VAL A 80 4.92 -3.35 5.97
N ALA A 81 3.74 -3.35 5.35
CA ALA A 81 2.60 -4.19 5.76
C ALA A 81 2.12 -5.09 4.61
N PRO A 82 2.80 -6.23 4.36
CA PRO A 82 2.39 -7.18 3.32
C PRO A 82 0.95 -7.65 3.53
N ASP A 83 0.13 -7.59 2.48
CA ASP A 83 -1.29 -8.00 2.56
C ASP A 83 -2.09 -7.33 3.69
N ARG A 84 -1.67 -6.13 4.14
CA ARG A 84 -2.25 -5.44 5.30
C ARG A 84 -2.26 -6.28 6.59
N HIS A 85 -1.42 -7.30 6.65
CA HIS A 85 -1.33 -8.25 7.75
C HIS A 85 0.14 -8.43 8.12
N HIS A 86 0.48 -8.30 9.41
CA HIS A 86 1.85 -8.39 9.92
C HIS A 86 2.71 -7.22 9.42
N GLY A 87 2.51 -6.06 10.04
CA GLY A 87 3.39 -4.91 9.87
C GLY A 87 4.81 -5.23 10.35
N VAL A 88 5.80 -4.98 9.50
CA VAL A 88 7.22 -5.07 9.83
C VAL A 88 7.77 -3.65 9.88
N GLY A 89 8.12 -3.18 11.07
CA GLY A 89 8.65 -1.84 11.30
C GLY A 89 10.18 -1.81 11.36
N GLY A 90 10.74 -0.67 10.98
CA GLY A 90 12.19 -0.42 11.00
C GLY A 90 12.89 -0.90 9.73
N VAL A 91 14.19 -0.59 9.65
CA VAL A 91 15.05 -1.06 8.55
C VAL A 91 15.28 -2.56 8.73
N GLN A 92 14.80 -3.35 7.78
CA GLN A 92 14.92 -4.80 7.79
C GLN A 92 15.91 -5.28 6.73
N SER A 93 16.49 -6.46 6.94
CA SER A 93 17.27 -7.11 5.89
C SER A 93 16.37 -7.54 4.73
N ALA A 94 16.94 -7.64 3.53
CA ALA A 94 16.24 -8.16 2.36
C ALA A 94 15.65 -9.56 2.62
N ASP A 95 16.38 -10.41 3.34
CA ASP A 95 15.92 -11.74 3.73
C ASP A 95 14.70 -11.70 4.66
N ALA A 96 14.67 -10.79 5.63
CA ALA A 96 13.54 -10.62 6.54
C ALA A 96 12.29 -10.15 5.78
N CYS A 97 12.44 -9.18 4.87
CA CYS A 97 11.37 -8.75 3.97
C CYS A 97 10.87 -9.90 3.07
N THR A 98 11.78 -10.67 2.49
CA THR A 98 11.45 -11.81 1.62
C THR A 98 10.62 -12.84 2.37
N LYS A 99 11.05 -13.23 3.58
CA LYS A 99 10.31 -14.15 4.45
C LYS A 99 8.91 -13.62 4.81
N ALA A 100 8.80 -12.33 5.12
CA ALA A 100 7.50 -11.71 5.42
C ALA A 100 6.53 -11.78 4.22
N LEU A 101 7.02 -11.51 3.01
CA LEU A 101 6.24 -11.61 1.78
C LEU A 101 5.81 -13.06 1.49
N GLU A 102 6.72 -14.02 1.64
CA GLU A 102 6.43 -15.45 1.48
C GLU A 102 5.36 -15.93 2.47
N GLN A 103 5.48 -15.53 3.74
CA GLN A 103 4.50 -15.86 4.77
C GLN A 103 3.12 -15.27 4.47
N ALA A 104 3.06 -14.01 4.04
CA ALA A 104 1.80 -13.37 3.64
C ALA A 104 1.14 -14.12 2.47
N ARG A 105 1.91 -14.51 1.45
CA ARG A 105 1.43 -15.30 0.30
C ARG A 105 0.89 -16.67 0.73
N ALA A 106 1.60 -17.37 1.62
CA ALA A 106 1.18 -18.67 2.13
C ALA A 106 -0.14 -18.57 2.91
N ASN A 107 -0.28 -17.55 3.75
CA ASN A 107 -1.48 -17.28 4.55
C ASN A 107 -2.70 -17.00 3.67
N ARG A 108 -2.57 -16.14 2.66
CA ARG A 108 -3.64 -15.84 1.69
C ARG A 108 -4.14 -17.12 1.00
N SER A 109 -3.20 -17.91 0.49
CA SER A 109 -3.49 -19.17 -0.21
C SER A 109 -4.24 -20.17 0.69
N ALA A 110 -3.88 -20.23 1.98
CA ALA A 110 -4.57 -21.09 2.95
C ALA A 110 -6.00 -20.60 3.24
N ALA A 111 -6.21 -19.29 3.37
CA ALA A 111 -7.53 -18.69 3.58
C ALA A 111 -8.48 -18.96 2.40
N GLU A 112 -8.00 -18.81 1.17
CA GLU A 112 -8.75 -19.10 -0.06
C GLU A 112 -9.19 -20.57 -0.14
N ARG A 113 -8.29 -21.51 0.18
CA ARG A 113 -8.62 -22.94 0.22
C ARG A 113 -9.70 -23.24 1.26
N ARG A 114 -9.60 -22.64 2.45
CA ARG A 114 -10.62 -22.78 3.51
C ARG A 114 -11.97 -22.20 3.07
N HIS A 115 -11.98 -21.04 2.40
CA HIS A 115 -13.20 -20.42 1.87
C HIS A 115 -13.87 -21.30 0.82
N ARG A 116 -13.10 -21.84 -0.15
CA ARG A 116 -13.59 -22.75 -1.19
C ARG A 116 -14.15 -24.06 -0.59
N ALA A 117 -13.47 -24.64 0.40
CA ALA A 117 -13.94 -25.85 1.08
C ALA A 117 -15.26 -25.62 1.82
N ARG A 118 -15.43 -24.46 2.50
CA ARG A 118 -16.67 -24.07 3.17
C ARG A 118 -17.83 -23.88 2.20
N ARG A 119 -17.59 -23.25 1.03
CA ARG A 119 -18.62 -23.11 -0.02
C ARG A 119 -19.07 -24.45 -0.59
N ARG A 120 -18.14 -25.38 -0.84
CA ARG A 120 -18.48 -26.73 -1.32
C ARG A 120 -19.34 -27.52 -0.33
N ARG A 121 -19.02 -27.43 0.98
CA ARG A 121 -19.82 -28.08 2.03
C ARG A 121 -21.23 -27.48 2.18
N ARG A 122 -21.38 -26.16 1.99
CA ARG A 122 -22.70 -25.50 2.02
C ARG A 122 -23.55 -25.76 0.78
N GLY A 123 -22.94 -25.86 -0.41
CA GLY A 123 -23.64 -26.19 -1.65
C GLY A 123 -24.04 -27.67 -1.79
N ALA A 124 -23.38 -28.57 -1.07
CA ALA A 124 -23.72 -30.00 -1.03
C ALA A 124 -24.88 -30.33 -0.06
N GLY A 125 -25.33 -29.37 0.77
CA GLY A 125 -26.36 -29.59 1.80
C GLY A 125 -27.79 -29.21 1.40
N THR A 126 -28.02 -28.67 0.20
CA THR A 126 -29.36 -28.19 -0.23
C THR A 126 -30.05 -29.10 -1.25
N GLY A 127 -29.52 -30.31 -1.47
CA GLY A 127 -29.98 -31.23 -2.52
C GLY A 127 -30.68 -32.50 -2.04
N ASN A 128 -30.98 -32.66 -0.75
CA ASN A 128 -31.51 -33.93 -0.24
C ASN A 128 -32.54 -33.76 0.90
N GLU A 129 -33.59 -32.95 0.71
CA GLU A 129 -34.73 -32.91 1.66
C GLU A 129 -36.11 -32.75 0.99
N VAL A 130 -36.25 -32.86 -0.34
CA VAL A 130 -37.57 -32.68 -1.02
C VAL A 130 -38.20 -34.00 -1.51
N GLU A 131 -37.50 -35.14 -1.47
CA GLU A 131 -38.00 -36.40 -2.06
C GLU A 131 -38.26 -37.51 -1.04
N GLN A 132 -38.93 -37.22 0.08
CA GLN A 132 -39.46 -38.26 1.00
C GLN A 132 -40.85 -37.92 1.58
N ARG A 133 -41.61 -37.04 0.93
CA ARG A 133 -42.99 -36.73 1.35
C ARG A 133 -43.98 -36.87 0.20
N SER A 134 -43.94 -38.01 -0.51
CA SER A 134 -44.99 -38.44 -1.45
C SER A 134 -44.81 -39.92 -1.81
N VAL A 135 -44.91 -40.84 -0.84
CA VAL A 135 -45.36 -42.22 -1.07
C VAL A 135 -46.05 -42.70 0.21
N ASP A 136 -47.35 -42.96 0.05
CA ASP A 136 -48.31 -43.72 0.90
C ASP A 136 -48.64 -43.24 2.34
#